data_AF-A0A660T4Z1-F1
#
_entry.id   AF-A0A660T4Z1-F1
#
_cell.length_a   1.000
_cell.length_b   1.000
_cell.length_c   1.000
_cell.angle_alpha   90.00
_cell.angle_beta   90.00
_cell.angle_gamma   90.00
#
_symmetry.space_group_name_H-M   'P 1'
#
loop_
_entity.id
_entity.type
_entity.pdbx_description
1 polymer ?
#
loop_
_entity_poly.entity_id
_entity_poly.type
_entity_poly.pdbx_seq_one_letter_code
_entity_poly.pdbx_strand_id
1 'polypeptide(L)'
;MHREFRIFLIIFLIFFSAGVCFGQTAKAPVPAPYEKNEFPDWMQDLRRGEIILIGSFPLSMFLSYEFYDIYRYFSNNLQSAYRPWPFRTYDAVPYNGAENIGIIVSAVSLSIAVAVADYLIGKLTENKNSGEQDDDKE
;
A
#
# COMPACT_ATOMS: atom_id res chain seq x y z
N MET A 1 24.95 -6.44 16.11
CA MET A 1 23.84 -6.17 15.18
C MET A 1 22.77 -7.28 15.14
N HIS A 2 23.13 -8.58 15.21
CA HIS A 2 22.14 -9.67 15.17
C HIS A 2 21.22 -9.82 16.40
N ARG A 3 21.66 -9.39 17.59
CA ARG A 3 20.85 -9.53 18.83
C ARG A 3 19.67 -8.57 18.86
N GLU A 4 19.89 -7.32 18.49
CA GLU A 4 18.84 -6.29 18.47
C GLU A 4 17.82 -6.54 17.34
N PHE A 5 18.29 -7.05 16.20
CA PHE A 5 17.42 -7.51 15.11
C PHE A 5 16.54 -8.71 15.52
N ARG A 6 17.09 -9.65 16.29
CA ARG A 6 16.33 -10.80 16.83
C ARG A 6 15.26 -10.37 17.83
N ILE A 7 15.57 -9.41 18.71
CA ILE A 7 14.60 -8.89 19.69
C ILE A 7 13.46 -8.17 18.97
N PHE A 8 13.78 -7.34 17.97
CA PHE A 8 12.78 -6.65 17.16
C PHE A 8 11.87 -7.63 16.40
N LEU A 9 12.45 -8.68 15.83
CA LEU A 9 11.71 -9.73 15.12
C LEU A 9 10.78 -10.51 16.06
N ILE A 10 11.22 -10.81 17.29
CA ILE A 10 10.39 -11.46 18.32
C ILE A 10 9.21 -10.58 18.74
N ILE A 11 9.45 -9.28 18.96
CA ILE A 11 8.38 -8.33 19.33
C ILE A 11 7.36 -8.20 18.19
N PHE A 12 7.82 -8.11 16.94
CA PHE A 12 6.96 -8.09 15.77
C PHE A 12 6.12 -9.39 15.64
N LEU A 13 6.72 -10.56 15.88
CA LEU A 13 6.02 -11.84 15.85
C LEU A 13 4.97 -11.99 16.96
N ILE A 14 5.24 -11.46 18.16
CA ILE A 14 4.29 -11.45 19.28
C ILE A 14 3.11 -10.50 18.98
N PHE A 15 3.38 -9.32 18.42
CA PHE A 15 2.32 -8.39 18.00
C PHE A 15 1.46 -8.97 16.87
N PHE A 16 2.08 -9.66 15.91
CA PHE A 16 1.37 -10.31 14.81
C PHE A 16 0.55 -11.52 15.30
N SER A 17 1.06 -12.32 16.24
CA SER A 17 0.31 -13.47 16.78
C SER A 17 -0.86 -13.05 17.68
N ALA A 18 -0.74 -11.94 18.40
CA ALA A 18 -1.82 -11.40 19.23
C ALA A 18 -3.06 -11.01 18.40
N GLY A 19 -2.89 -10.63 17.13
CA GLY A 19 -3.99 -10.33 16.20
C GLY A 19 -4.74 -11.56 15.69
N VAL A 20 -4.13 -12.76 15.72
CA VAL A 20 -4.70 -13.99 15.14
C VAL A 20 -5.52 -14.80 16.16
N CYS A 21 -5.42 -14.51 17.46
CA CYS A 21 -6.05 -15.33 18.51
C CYS A 21 -7.50 -14.98 18.88
N PHE A 22 -8.16 -14.02 18.23
CA PHE A 22 -9.62 -13.85 18.38
C PHE A 22 -10.40 -14.78 17.42
N GLY A 23 -10.19 -16.09 17.56
CA GLY A 23 -11.02 -17.11 16.93
C GLY A 23 -12.17 -17.49 17.87
N GLN A 24 -13.39 -17.06 17.55
CA GLN A 24 -14.59 -17.30 18.37
C GLN A 24 -14.86 -18.81 18.54
N THR A 25 -14.68 -19.32 19.76
CA THR A 25 -15.19 -20.62 20.21
C THR A 25 -16.63 -20.48 20.71
N ALA A 26 -17.59 -20.61 19.81
CA ALA A 26 -18.99 -20.99 20.07
C ALA A 26 -19.68 -21.16 18.70
N LYS A 27 -20.69 -22.04 18.58
CA LYS A 27 -21.53 -22.13 17.37
C LYS A 27 -21.94 -20.71 16.96
N ALA A 28 -21.35 -20.19 15.87
CA ALA A 28 -21.60 -18.84 15.44
C ALA A 28 -23.10 -18.72 15.09
N PRO A 29 -23.82 -17.74 15.66
CA PRO A 29 -25.08 -17.31 15.08
C PRO A 29 -24.82 -17.03 13.59
N VAL A 30 -25.76 -17.38 12.71
CA VAL A 30 -25.67 -16.93 11.31
C VAL A 30 -25.45 -15.41 11.38
N PRO A 31 -24.36 -14.87 10.82
CA PRO A 31 -24.07 -13.46 10.94
C PRO A 31 -25.26 -12.68 10.41
N ALA A 32 -25.82 -11.80 11.26
CA ALA A 32 -26.89 -10.93 10.84
C ALA A 32 -26.38 -10.05 9.68
N PRO A 33 -27.21 -9.74 8.68
CA PRO A 33 -26.84 -8.78 7.64
C PRO A 33 -26.44 -7.45 8.28
N TYR A 34 -25.34 -6.87 7.79
CA TYR A 34 -24.87 -5.57 8.29
C TYR A 34 -25.93 -4.49 8.12
N GLU A 35 -26.13 -3.67 9.15
CA GLU A 35 -27.01 -2.52 9.05
C GLU A 35 -26.27 -1.34 8.39
N LYS A 36 -27.00 -0.51 7.63
CA LYS A 36 -26.42 0.60 6.86
C LYS A 36 -25.63 1.60 7.72
N ASN A 37 -26.01 1.76 9.00
CA ASN A 37 -25.41 2.70 9.94
C ASN A 37 -24.66 2.01 11.09
N GLU A 38 -24.27 0.74 10.90
CA GLU A 38 -23.57 -0.02 11.95
C GLU A 38 -22.16 0.51 12.22
N PHE A 39 -21.51 1.09 11.20
CA PHE A 39 -20.16 1.64 11.30
C PHE A 39 -20.12 3.13 10.93
N PRO A 40 -19.37 3.96 11.69
CA PRO A 40 -19.12 5.34 11.33
C PRO A 40 -18.48 5.49 9.94
N ASP A 41 -18.83 6.54 9.21
CA ASP A 41 -18.35 6.77 7.83
C ASP A 41 -16.81 6.84 7.73
N TRP A 42 -16.15 7.48 8.71
CA TRP A 42 -14.68 7.54 8.74
C TRP A 42 -14.01 6.16 8.83
N MET A 43 -14.68 5.18 9.42
CA MET A 43 -14.18 3.81 9.52
C MET A 43 -14.30 3.09 8.17
N GLN A 44 -15.35 3.39 7.42
CA GLN A 44 -15.52 2.88 6.05
C GLN A 44 -14.47 3.50 5.11
N ASP A 45 -14.20 4.80 5.25
CA ASP A 45 -13.14 5.49 4.52
C ASP A 45 -11.75 4.91 4.82
N LEU A 46 -11.45 4.67 6.11
CA LEU A 46 -10.18 4.07 6.52
C LEU A 46 -10.02 2.66 5.92
N ARG A 47 -11.08 1.86 5.97
CA ARG A 47 -11.10 0.52 5.37
C ARG A 47 -10.85 0.59 3.86
N ARG A 48 -11.47 1.53 3.16
CA ARG A 48 -11.25 1.74 1.73
C ARG A 48 -9.81 2.15 1.44
N GLY A 49 -9.26 3.07 2.23
CA GLY A 49 -7.88 3.50 2.15
C GLY A 49 -6.89 2.36 2.35
N GLU A 50 -7.11 1.49 3.35
CA GLU A 50 -6.28 0.30 3.60
C GLU A 50 -6.30 -0.68 2.41
N ILE A 51 -7.49 -0.99 1.89
CA ILE A 51 -7.65 -1.89 0.74
C ILE A 51 -6.88 -1.35 -0.47
N ILE A 52 -6.95 -0.05 -0.74
CA ILE A 52 -6.27 0.58 -1.87
C ILE A 52 -4.76 0.65 -1.63
N LEU A 53 -4.33 1.02 -0.43
CA LEU A 53 -2.91 1.11 -0.08
C LEU A 53 -2.23 -0.25 -0.23
N ILE A 54 -2.80 -1.31 0.37
CA ILE A 54 -2.24 -2.66 0.32
C ILE A 54 -2.40 -3.24 -1.10
N GLY A 55 -3.55 -3.02 -1.74
CA GLY A 55 -3.84 -3.52 -3.07
C GLY A 55 -2.97 -2.90 -4.18
N SER A 56 -2.60 -1.62 -4.04
CA SER A 56 -1.75 -0.91 -5.01
C SER A 56 -0.25 -1.12 -4.77
N PHE A 57 0.15 -1.66 -3.61
CA PHE A 57 1.55 -1.83 -3.25
C PHE A 57 2.37 -2.69 -4.23
N PRO A 58 1.90 -3.87 -4.72
CA PRO A 58 2.67 -4.68 -5.68
C PRO A 58 2.96 -3.95 -7.00
N LEU A 59 2.00 -3.17 -7.50
CA LEU A 59 2.18 -2.34 -8.70
C LEU A 59 3.16 -1.20 -8.43
N SER A 60 3.04 -0.56 -7.27
CA SER A 60 3.93 0.52 -6.85
C SER A 60 5.39 0.06 -6.70
N MET A 61 5.58 -1.17 -6.18
CA MET A 61 6.89 -1.83 -6.11
C MET A 61 7.46 -2.09 -7.50
N PHE A 62 6.68 -2.67 -8.39
CA PHE A 62 7.10 -2.92 -9.77
C PHE A 62 7.54 -1.62 -10.46
N LEU A 63 6.70 -0.57 -10.40
CA LEU A 63 7.02 0.73 -10.97
C LEU A 63 8.28 1.33 -10.35
N SER A 64 8.42 1.24 -9.02
CA SER A 64 9.61 1.78 -8.33
C SER A 64 10.90 1.10 -8.80
N TYR A 65 10.91 -0.22 -8.98
CA TYR A 65 12.06 -0.92 -9.55
C TYR A 65 12.35 -0.47 -10.98
N GLU A 66 11.32 -0.36 -11.81
CA GLU A 66 11.48 -0.02 -13.23
C GLU A 66 11.96 1.42 -13.42
N PHE A 67 11.37 2.38 -12.71
CA PHE A 67 11.84 3.77 -12.71
C PHE A 67 13.26 3.89 -12.18
N TYR A 68 13.60 3.14 -11.13
CA TYR A 68 14.96 3.14 -10.59
C TYR A 68 15.97 2.56 -11.58
N ASP A 69 15.62 1.50 -12.30
CA ASP A 69 16.47 0.94 -13.35
C ASP A 69 16.69 1.90 -14.50
N ILE A 70 15.63 2.55 -14.97
CA ILE A 70 15.72 3.57 -16.02
C ILE A 70 16.67 4.67 -15.55
N TYR A 71 16.49 5.18 -14.33
CA TYR A 71 17.38 6.17 -13.74
C TYR A 71 18.84 5.68 -13.71
N ARG A 72 19.08 4.45 -13.22
CA ARG A 72 20.41 3.85 -13.12
C ARG A 72 21.06 3.63 -14.48
N TYR A 73 20.27 3.28 -15.49
CA TYR A 73 20.74 3.12 -16.87
C TYR A 73 21.27 4.44 -17.44
N PHE A 74 20.51 5.52 -17.28
CA PHE A 74 20.93 6.85 -17.73
C PHE A 74 22.11 7.39 -16.92
N SER A 75 22.13 7.20 -15.59
CA SER A 75 23.22 7.67 -14.73
C SER A 75 24.54 6.94 -14.98
N ASN A 76 24.50 5.72 -15.53
CA ASN A 76 25.68 4.91 -15.84
C ASN A 76 26.04 4.93 -17.34
N ASN A 77 25.78 6.04 -18.04
CA ASN A 77 26.14 6.23 -19.45
C ASN A 77 25.61 5.14 -20.39
N LEU A 78 24.39 4.64 -20.14
CA LEU A 78 23.72 3.65 -20.98
C LEU A 78 24.49 2.31 -21.12
N GLN A 79 25.26 1.95 -20.10
CA GLN A 79 25.94 0.65 -20.05
C GLN A 79 24.94 -0.51 -20.04
N SER A 80 25.23 -1.55 -20.83
CA SER A 80 24.33 -2.70 -21.00
C SER A 80 23.98 -3.41 -19.69
N ALA A 81 24.91 -3.42 -18.73
CA ALA A 81 24.73 -4.07 -17.43
C ALA A 81 23.67 -3.39 -16.52
N TYR A 82 23.22 -2.18 -16.86
CA TYR A 82 22.18 -1.44 -16.13
C TYR A 82 20.86 -1.33 -16.91
N ARG A 83 20.67 -2.11 -17.96
CA ARG A 83 19.42 -2.07 -18.74
C ARG A 83 18.21 -2.38 -17.87
N PRO A 84 17.08 -1.66 -18.06
CA PRO A 84 15.86 -1.94 -17.33
C PRO A 84 15.18 -3.22 -17.79
N TRP A 85 14.18 -3.68 -17.04
CA TRP A 85 13.36 -4.80 -17.46
C TRP A 85 12.48 -4.38 -18.65
N PRO A 86 12.22 -5.25 -19.65
CA PRO A 86 12.60 -6.66 -19.78
C PRO A 86 13.96 -6.90 -20.46
N PHE A 87 14.74 -5.86 -20.73
CA PHE A 87 15.97 -5.93 -21.52
C PHE A 87 17.25 -6.18 -20.71
N ARG A 88 17.11 -6.63 -19.45
CA ARG A 88 18.23 -6.98 -18.58
C ARG A 88 19.08 -8.10 -19.19
N THR A 89 20.39 -7.95 -19.08
CA THR A 89 21.37 -8.95 -19.52
C THR A 89 21.78 -9.86 -18.35
N TYR A 90 22.50 -10.95 -18.65
CA TYR A 90 22.94 -11.92 -17.63
C TYR A 90 23.99 -11.35 -16.65
N ASP A 91 24.68 -10.29 -17.06
CA ASP A 91 25.69 -9.55 -16.31
C ASP A 91 25.12 -8.34 -15.55
N ALA A 92 23.80 -8.32 -15.32
CA ALA A 92 23.13 -7.21 -14.64
C ALA A 92 23.73 -6.94 -13.26
N VAL A 93 24.02 -5.66 -12.99
CA VAL A 93 24.59 -5.24 -11.70
C VAL A 93 23.51 -5.34 -10.62
N PRO A 94 23.71 -6.12 -9.54
CA PRO A 94 22.72 -6.25 -8.49
C PRO A 94 22.50 -4.93 -7.74
N TYR A 95 21.32 -4.78 -7.13
CA TYR A 95 21.06 -3.66 -6.25
C TYR A 95 21.82 -3.81 -4.93
N ASN A 96 22.39 -2.72 -4.44
CA ASN A 96 22.89 -2.62 -3.09
C ASN A 96 21.72 -2.50 -2.09
N GLY A 97 21.95 -2.84 -0.81
CA GLY A 97 20.93 -2.75 0.24
C GLY A 97 20.34 -1.35 0.39
N ALA A 98 21.15 -0.29 0.26
CA ALA A 98 20.66 1.09 0.30
C ALA A 98 19.76 1.42 -0.90
N GLU A 99 20.09 0.92 -2.10
CA GLU A 99 19.28 1.11 -3.31
C GLU A 99 17.92 0.41 -3.14
N ASN A 100 17.91 -0.84 -2.67
CA ASN A 100 16.68 -1.58 -2.38
C ASN A 100 15.79 -0.89 -1.34
N ILE A 101 16.37 -0.35 -0.27
CA ILE A 101 15.61 0.41 0.75
C ILE A 101 14.97 1.65 0.11
N GLY A 102 15.73 2.39 -0.72
CA GLY A 102 15.21 3.55 -1.44
C GLY A 102 14.01 3.19 -2.34
N ILE A 103 14.11 2.08 -3.08
CA ILE A 103 13.04 1.58 -3.96
C ILE A 103 11.79 1.19 -3.15
N ILE A 104 11.97 0.52 -2.02
CA ILE A 104 10.85 0.15 -1.14
C ILE A 104 10.16 1.39 -0.58
N VAL A 105 10.94 2.38 -0.12
CA VAL A 105 10.40 3.64 0.39
C VAL A 105 9.63 4.40 -0.69
N SER A 106 10.13 4.44 -1.93
CA SER A 106 9.40 5.07 -3.04
C SER A 106 8.11 4.34 -3.35
N ALA A 107 8.11 3.00 -3.30
CA ALA A 107 6.92 2.19 -3.55
C ALA A 107 5.84 2.41 -2.49
N VAL A 108 6.22 2.44 -1.21
CA VAL A 108 5.30 2.77 -0.11
C VAL A 108 4.76 4.19 -0.26
N SER A 109 5.62 5.14 -0.61
CA SER A 109 5.20 6.54 -0.81
C SER A 109 4.18 6.64 -1.95
N LEU A 110 4.41 5.89 -3.04
CA LEU A 110 3.51 5.87 -4.19
C LEU A 110 2.16 5.23 -3.85
N SER A 111 2.14 4.12 -3.11
CA SER A 111 0.88 3.47 -2.71
C SER A 111 0.05 4.34 -1.75
N ILE A 112 0.72 5.04 -0.83
CA ILE A 112 0.07 6.05 0.03
C ILE A 112 -0.51 7.18 -0.82
N ALA A 113 0.23 7.69 -1.80
CA ALA A 113 -0.25 8.75 -2.68
C ALA A 113 -1.52 8.34 -3.44
N VAL A 114 -1.59 7.09 -3.92
CA VAL A 114 -2.78 6.53 -4.59
C VAL A 114 -3.97 6.45 -3.62
N ALA A 115 -3.76 5.93 -2.40
CA ALA A 115 -4.82 5.85 -1.40
C ALA A 115 -5.37 7.23 -0.99
N VAL A 116 -4.48 8.21 -0.83
CA VAL A 116 -4.87 9.61 -0.53
C VAL A 116 -5.62 10.23 -1.70
N ALA A 117 -5.18 10.00 -2.94
CA ALA A 117 -5.87 10.52 -4.11
C ALA A 117 -7.31 9.96 -4.21
N ASP A 118 -7.50 8.66 -3.98
CA ASP A 118 -8.84 8.06 -3.95
C ASP A 118 -9.73 8.64 -2.84
N TYR A 119 -9.16 8.83 -1.64
CA TYR A 119 -9.86 9.47 -0.52
C TYR A 119 -10.34 10.89 -0.88
N LEU A 120 -9.46 11.71 -1.46
CA LEU A 120 -9.80 13.07 -1.87
C LEU A 120 -10.90 13.10 -2.94
N ILE A 121 -10.83 12.22 -3.94
CA ILE A 121 -11.86 12.11 -4.98
C ILE A 121 -13.21 11.70 -4.39
N GLY A 122 -13.20 10.75 -3.43
CA GLY A 122 -14.40 10.35 -2.70
C GLY A 122 -15.06 11.52 -1.99
N LYS A 123 -14.27 12.27 -1.20
CA LYS A 123 -14.73 13.46 -0.45
C LYS A 123 -15.32 14.54 -1.35
N LEU A 124 -14.66 14.82 -2.49
CA LEU A 124 -15.11 15.82 -3.45
C LEU A 124 -16.43 15.43 -4.11
N THR A 125 -16.62 14.13 -4.38
CA THR A 125 -17.84 13.61 -4.99
C THR A 125 -19.02 13.66 -4.01
N GLU A 126 -18.78 13.33 -2.73
CA GLU A 126 -19.79 13.43 -1.67
C GLU A 126 -20.29 14.88 -1.50
N ASN A 127 -19.37 15.84 -1.37
CA ASN A 127 -19.71 17.26 -1.22
C ASN A 127 -20.56 17.79 -2.39
N LYS A 128 -20.27 17.36 -3.62
CA LYS A 128 -21.05 17.75 -4.80
C LYS A 128 -22.49 17.23 -4.71
N ASN A 129 -22.66 15.97 -4.34
CA ASN A 129 -23.98 15.34 -4.26
C ASN A 129 -24.84 15.93 -3.13
N SER A 130 -24.21 16.39 -2.03
CA SER A 130 -24.91 17.10 -0.96
C SER A 130 -25.43 18.47 -1.40
N GLY A 131 -24.68 19.22 -2.22
CA GLY A 131 -25.12 20.52 -2.74
C GLY A 131 -26.29 20.41 -3.71
N GLU A 132 -26.27 19.43 -4.62
CA GLU A 132 -27.35 19.22 -5.60
C GLU A 132 -28.68 18.82 -4.95
N GLN A 133 -28.64 18.08 -3.82
CA GLN A 133 -29.84 17.71 -3.06
C GLN A 133 -30.50 18.87 -2.31
N ASP A 134 -29.80 19.98 -2.11
CA ASP A 134 -30.37 21.17 -1.48
C ASP A 134 -30.99 22.11 -2.52
N ASP A 135 -30.42 22.17 -3.72
CA ASP A 135 -30.97 22.94 -4.86
C ASP A 135 -32.28 22.33 -5.42
N ASP A 136 -32.44 21.00 -5.38
CA ASP A 136 -33.67 20.31 -5.83
C ASP A 136 -34.88 20.48 -4.89
N LYS A 137 -34.69 21.08 -3.70
CA LYS A 137 -35.73 21.26 -2.68
C LYS A 137 -36.29 22.69 -2.62
N GLU A 138 -35.74 23.63 -3.39
CA GLU A 138 -36.26 25.01 -3.59
C GLU A 138 -37.18 25.11 -4.81
#